data_AF-A0A2D6KW01-F1
#
_entry.id   AF-A0A2D6KW01-F1
#
_cell.length_a   1.000
_cell.length_b   1.000
_cell.length_c   1.000
_cell.angle_alpha   90.00
_cell.angle_beta   90.00
_cell.angle_gamma   90.00
#
_symmetry.space_group_name_H-M   'P 1'
#
loop_
_entity.id
_entity.type
_entity.pdbx_description
1 polymer ?
#
loop_
_entity_poly.entity_id
_entity_poly.type
_entity_poly.pdbx_seq_one_letter_code
_entity_poly.pdbx_strand_id
1 'polypeptide(L)'
;MNQLAHIFITYIILNLFTSEAKEYFVFIVIFSIILDIDHLPGYFRMLFLDKVERNSMKIKDYVIMFRSILQEPLGILIIEAIIGLLYLFGIRNIILVIAAASIFIHWVIDFLTVHTKPFMPFNDGIFSLFFHTKKQRIISEVIITLISGIIFFVLWL
;
A
#
# COMPACT_ATOMS: atom_id res chain seq x y z
N MET A 1 1.44 -0.68 -4.23
CA MET A 1 2.59 -1.24 -3.49
C MET A 1 2.71 -2.76 -3.69
N ASN A 2 3.72 -3.45 -3.15
CA ASN A 2 3.67 -4.92 -3.00
C ASN A 2 2.77 -5.26 -1.79
N GLN A 3 1.59 -5.84 -2.04
CA GLN A 3 0.57 -6.11 -1.02
C GLN A 3 1.09 -7.02 0.11
N LEU A 4 1.92 -8.01 -0.22
CA LEU A 4 2.47 -8.92 0.79
C LEU A 4 3.41 -8.19 1.75
N ALA A 5 4.27 -7.31 1.23
CA ALA A 5 5.12 -6.48 2.09
C ALA A 5 4.28 -5.59 3.00
N HIS A 6 3.20 -4.99 2.49
CA HIS A 6 2.31 -4.15 3.29
C HIS A 6 1.66 -4.91 4.43
N ILE A 7 1.12 -6.10 4.16
CA ILE A 7 0.52 -6.99 5.16
C ILE A 7 1.56 -7.35 6.23
N PHE A 8 2.75 -7.80 5.82
CA PHE A 8 3.80 -8.22 6.75
C PHE A 8 4.30 -7.06 7.60
N ILE A 9 4.58 -5.91 7.01
CA ILE A 9 5.07 -4.73 7.74
C ILE A 9 4.01 -4.22 8.72
N THR A 10 2.74 -4.17 8.30
CA THR A 10 1.64 -3.75 9.18
C THR A 10 1.51 -4.71 10.37
N TYR A 11 1.58 -6.03 10.12
CA TYR A 11 1.59 -7.02 11.19
C TYR A 11 2.76 -6.84 12.14
N ILE A 12 3.99 -6.73 11.62
CA ILE A 12 5.21 -6.57 12.42
C ILE A 12 5.08 -5.37 13.34
N ILE A 13 4.67 -4.22 12.80
CA ILE A 13 4.55 -2.98 13.57
C ILE A 13 3.47 -3.11 14.63
N LEU A 14 2.28 -3.63 14.29
CA LEU A 14 1.23 -3.85 15.26
C LEU A 14 1.66 -4.82 16.36
N ASN A 15 2.38 -5.89 16.02
CA ASN A 15 2.88 -6.87 16.98
C ASN A 15 3.91 -6.28 17.97
N LEU A 16 4.61 -5.20 17.60
CA LEU A 16 5.48 -4.45 18.53
C LEU A 16 4.68 -3.65 19.59
N PHE A 17 3.44 -3.27 19.28
CA PHE A 17 2.58 -2.48 20.18
C PHE A 17 1.53 -3.32 20.90
N THR A 18 1.11 -4.44 20.32
CA THR A 18 0.11 -5.36 20.89
C THR A 18 0.45 -6.81 20.57
N SER A 19 0.51 -7.66 21.60
CA SER A 19 0.68 -9.11 21.44
C SER A 19 -0.54 -9.80 20.81
N GLU A 20 -1.68 -9.11 20.71
CA GLU A 20 -2.91 -9.64 20.11
C GLU A 20 -2.94 -9.54 18.58
N ALA A 21 -1.90 -8.98 17.93
CA ALA A 21 -1.87 -8.77 16.48
C ALA A 21 -2.20 -10.04 15.67
N LYS A 22 -1.82 -11.21 16.19
CA LYS A 22 -2.15 -12.54 15.62
C LYS A 22 -3.64 -12.81 15.53
N GLU A 23 -4.42 -12.44 16.55
CA GLU A 23 -5.87 -12.65 16.58
C GLU A 23 -6.60 -11.80 15.54
N TYR A 24 -6.03 -10.65 15.20
CA TYR A 24 -6.61 -9.71 14.24
C TYR A 24 -5.97 -9.77 12.84
N PHE A 25 -5.19 -10.81 12.53
CA PHE A 25 -4.47 -10.94 11.26
C PHE A 25 -5.40 -10.79 10.04
N VAL A 26 -6.62 -11.33 10.10
CA VAL A 26 -7.60 -11.20 9.02
C VAL A 26 -7.96 -9.74 8.75
N PHE A 27 -8.15 -8.93 9.81
CA PHE A 27 -8.43 -7.50 9.64
C PHE A 27 -7.22 -6.75 9.08
N ILE A 28 -6.02 -7.10 9.52
CA ILE A 28 -4.77 -6.53 8.96
C ILE A 28 -4.70 -6.79 7.45
N VAL A 29 -5.01 -8.01 7.01
CA VAL A 29 -5.04 -8.36 5.58
C VAL A 29 -6.11 -7.55 4.84
N ILE A 30 -7.34 -7.50 5.35
CA ILE A 30 -8.44 -6.77 4.72
C ILE A 30 -8.10 -5.28 4.55
N PHE A 31 -7.66 -4.62 5.64
CA PHE A 31 -7.32 -3.21 5.59
C PHE A 31 -6.07 -2.92 4.76
N SER A 32 -5.13 -3.85 4.66
CA SER A 32 -3.97 -3.66 3.78
C SER A 32 -4.36 -3.76 2.29
N ILE A 33 -5.28 -4.67 1.93
CA ILE A 33 -5.71 -4.88 0.55
C ILE A 33 -6.70 -3.80 0.08
N ILE A 34 -7.67 -3.41 0.92
CA ILE A 34 -8.75 -2.49 0.52
C ILE A 34 -8.19 -1.14 0.08
N LEU A 35 -7.06 -0.74 0.65
CA LEU A 35 -6.34 0.49 0.31
C LEU A 35 -5.74 0.48 -1.09
N ASP A 36 -5.40 -0.68 -1.62
CA ASP A 36 -4.79 -0.86 -2.95
C ASP A 36 -5.83 -1.17 -4.05
N ILE A 37 -7.14 -1.26 -3.73
CA ILE A 37 -8.21 -1.57 -4.71
C ILE A 37 -8.29 -0.52 -5.81
N ASP A 38 -7.97 0.71 -5.46
CA ASP A 38 -7.92 1.87 -6.32
C ASP A 38 -6.89 1.73 -7.47
N HIS A 39 -5.88 0.88 -7.32
CA HIS A 39 -4.91 0.53 -8.37
C HIS A 39 -5.41 -0.55 -9.35
N LEU A 40 -6.51 -1.26 -9.06
CA LEU A 40 -7.04 -2.34 -9.90
C LEU A 40 -7.26 -1.91 -11.37
N PRO A 41 -7.83 -0.73 -11.67
CA PRO A 41 -7.98 -0.28 -13.06
C PRO A 41 -6.65 -0.22 -13.82
N GLY A 42 -5.58 0.22 -13.16
CA GLY A 42 -4.23 0.26 -13.73
C GLY A 42 -3.69 -1.15 -13.99
N TYR A 43 -3.89 -2.09 -13.06
CA TYR A 43 -3.52 -3.49 -13.25
C TYR A 43 -4.27 -4.13 -14.42
N PHE A 44 -5.58 -3.94 -14.50
CA PHE A 44 -6.39 -4.40 -15.63
C PHE A 44 -5.85 -3.84 -16.94
N ARG A 45 -5.63 -2.52 -17.02
CA ARG A 45 -5.09 -1.88 -18.22
C ARG A 45 -3.74 -2.49 -18.63
N MET A 46 -2.85 -2.75 -17.67
CA MET A 46 -1.55 -3.35 -17.96
C MET A 46 -1.64 -4.79 -18.50
N LEU A 47 -2.66 -5.57 -18.13
CA LEU A 47 -2.88 -6.91 -18.68
C LEU A 47 -3.22 -6.88 -20.18
N PHE A 48 -3.86 -5.80 -20.66
CA PHE A 48 -4.24 -5.64 -22.06
C PHE A 48 -3.15 -5.01 -22.95
N LEU A 49 -2.05 -4.54 -22.37
CA LEU A 49 -0.93 -3.98 -23.15
C LEU A 49 -0.05 -5.08 -23.71
N ASP A 50 0.39 -4.88 -24.95
CA ASP A 50 1.36 -5.76 -25.58
C ASP A 50 2.74 -5.68 -24.90
N LYS A 51 3.60 -6.66 -25.18
CA LYS A 51 4.93 -6.76 -24.55
C LYS A 51 5.86 -5.62 -24.97
N VAL A 52 5.72 -5.08 -26.19
CA VAL A 52 6.59 -4.05 -26.74
C VAL A 52 6.28 -2.70 -26.08
N GLU A 53 5.00 -2.35 -26.01
CA GLU A 53 4.45 -1.18 -25.34
C GLU A 53 4.79 -1.18 -23.85
N ARG A 54 4.67 -2.34 -23.18
CA ARG A 54 5.04 -2.47 -21.76
C ARG A 54 6.52 -2.19 -21.50
N ASN A 55 7.39 -2.67 -22.39
CA ASN A 55 8.84 -2.53 -22.27
C ASN A 55 9.34 -1.13 -22.65
N SER A 56 8.67 -0.46 -23.59
CA SER A 56 9.04 0.90 -24.03
C SER A 56 8.53 2.00 -23.10
N MET A 57 7.55 1.68 -22.25
CA MET A 57 6.90 2.63 -21.36
C MET A 57 7.91 3.31 -20.41
N LYS A 58 7.88 4.64 -20.31
CA LYS A 58 8.72 5.37 -19.34
C LYS A 58 8.17 5.18 -17.92
N ILE A 59 8.99 5.47 -16.91
CA ILE A 59 8.56 5.40 -15.50
C ILE A 59 7.39 6.35 -15.21
N LYS A 60 7.38 7.54 -15.83
CA LYS A 60 6.29 8.52 -15.69
C LYS A 60 4.95 7.96 -16.16
N ASP A 61 4.92 7.39 -17.36
CA ASP A 61 3.69 6.82 -17.95
C ASP A 61 3.21 5.60 -17.17
N TYR A 62 4.17 4.78 -16.70
CA TYR A 62 3.88 3.67 -15.80
C TYR A 62 3.21 4.17 -14.52
N VAL A 63 3.76 5.18 -13.84
CA VAL A 63 3.16 5.72 -12.60
C VAL A 63 1.77 6.31 -12.83
N ILE A 64 1.58 7.05 -13.93
CA ILE A 64 0.26 7.62 -14.29
C ILE A 64 -0.78 6.51 -14.54
N MET A 65 -0.38 5.36 -15.08
CA MET A 65 -1.28 4.23 -15.29
C MET A 65 -1.87 3.66 -14.00
N PHE A 66 -1.11 3.73 -12.90
CA PHE A 66 -1.51 3.19 -11.60
C PHE A 66 -2.04 4.25 -10.63
N ARG A 67 -2.03 5.53 -11.00
CA ARG A 67 -2.47 6.64 -10.14
C ARG A 67 -3.44 7.56 -10.86
N SER A 68 -4.68 7.60 -10.39
CA SER A 68 -5.66 8.62 -10.75
C SER A 68 -5.54 9.84 -9.83
N ILE A 69 -5.85 11.03 -10.34
CA ILE A 69 -5.82 12.29 -9.58
C ILE A 69 -6.79 12.25 -8.39
N LEU A 70 -7.91 11.55 -8.54
CA LEU A 70 -8.94 11.43 -7.52
C LEU A 70 -8.68 10.28 -6.56
N GLN A 71 -7.64 9.47 -6.81
CA GLN A 71 -7.43 8.20 -6.14
C GLN A 71 -7.07 8.38 -4.66
N GLU A 72 -6.11 9.25 -4.37
CA GLU A 72 -5.66 9.50 -2.99
C GLU A 72 -6.77 10.19 -2.15
N PRO A 73 -7.49 11.23 -2.62
CA PRO A 73 -8.59 11.82 -1.87
C PRO A 73 -9.80 10.90 -1.68
N LEU A 74 -10.19 10.13 -2.71
CA LEU A 74 -11.29 9.15 -2.58
C LEU A 74 -10.92 8.01 -1.66
N GLY A 75 -9.68 7.53 -1.72
CA GLY A 75 -9.16 6.52 -0.80
C GLY A 75 -9.34 6.98 0.64
N ILE A 76 -8.81 8.16 0.98
CA ILE A 76 -8.93 8.75 2.32
C ILE A 76 -10.41 8.86 2.75
N LEU A 77 -11.28 9.41 1.91
CA LEU A 77 -12.71 9.55 2.22
C LEU A 77 -13.41 8.21 2.45
N ILE A 78 -13.15 7.20 1.61
CA ILE A 78 -13.72 5.86 1.77
C ILE A 78 -13.24 5.25 3.08
N ILE A 79 -11.97 5.43 3.43
CA ILE A 79 -11.41 4.87 4.65
C ILE A 79 -11.96 5.57 5.89
N GLU A 80 -12.05 6.90 5.89
CA GLU A 80 -12.69 7.67 6.97
C GLU A 80 -14.15 7.26 7.14
N ALA A 81 -14.87 7.04 6.05
CA ALA A 81 -16.24 6.53 6.10
C ALA A 81 -16.31 5.12 6.70
N ILE A 82 -15.38 4.22 6.34
CA ILE A 82 -15.30 2.86 6.91
C ILE A 82 -14.99 2.93 8.42
N ILE A 83 -13.99 3.71 8.82
CA ILE A 83 -13.61 3.90 10.24
C ILE A 83 -14.79 4.48 11.02
N GLY A 84 -15.46 5.51 10.48
CA GLY A 84 -16.63 6.14 11.07
C GLY A 84 -17.80 5.18 11.23
N LEU A 85 -18.11 4.39 10.20
CA LEU A 85 -19.15 3.35 10.28
C LEU A 85 -18.79 2.29 11.32
N LEU A 86 -17.58 1.75 11.30
CA LEU A 86 -17.13 0.75 12.27
C LEU A 86 -17.25 1.27 13.71
N TYR A 87 -16.89 2.53 13.95
CA TYR A 87 -17.06 3.18 15.25
C TYR A 87 -18.54 3.25 15.68
N LEU A 88 -19.44 3.66 14.77
CA LEU A 88 -20.88 3.73 15.05
C LEU A 88 -21.51 2.36 15.37
N PHE A 89 -20.98 1.27 14.82
CA PHE A 89 -21.42 -0.10 15.11
C PHE A 89 -20.79 -0.71 16.37
N GLY A 90 -20.04 0.08 17.17
CA GLY A 90 -19.44 -0.39 18.42
C GLY A 90 -18.33 -1.42 18.22
N ILE A 91 -17.69 -1.43 17.04
CA ILE A 91 -16.53 -2.27 16.77
C ILE A 91 -15.44 -1.97 17.80
N ARG A 92 -14.76 -3.01 18.31
CA ARG A 92 -13.69 -2.87 19.30
C ARG A 92 -12.64 -1.86 18.84
N ASN A 93 -12.24 -0.95 19.74
CA ASN A 93 -11.24 0.09 19.51
C ASN A 93 -9.96 -0.43 18.82
N ILE A 94 -9.57 -1.67 19.09
CA ILE A 94 -8.41 -2.31 18.47
C ILE A 94 -8.51 -2.44 16.94
N ILE A 95 -9.70 -2.69 16.39
CA ILE A 95 -9.89 -2.80 14.93
C ILE A 95 -9.74 -1.43 14.27
N LEU A 96 -10.15 -0.36 14.94
CA LEU A 96 -9.94 1.02 14.45
C LEU A 96 -8.45 1.38 14.48
N VAL A 97 -7.72 0.97 15.52
CA VAL A 97 -6.25 1.12 15.59
C VAL A 97 -5.57 0.37 14.45
N ILE A 98 -6.02 -0.85 14.14
CA ILE A 98 -5.50 -1.63 13.00
C ILE A 98 -5.75 -0.91 11.68
N ALA A 99 -6.98 -0.44 11.44
CA ALA A 99 -7.31 0.31 10.24
C ALA A 99 -6.43 1.56 10.09
N ALA A 100 -6.30 2.36 11.15
CA ALA A 100 -5.46 3.55 11.16
C ALA A 100 -3.97 3.22 10.90
N ALA A 101 -3.46 2.17 11.53
CA ALA A 101 -2.09 1.71 11.31
C ALA A 101 -1.87 1.24 9.87
N SER A 102 -2.78 0.44 9.30
CA SER A 102 -2.69 -0.02 7.90
C SER A 102 -2.57 1.14 6.93
N ILE A 103 -3.33 2.23 7.13
CA ILE A 103 -3.27 3.44 6.28
C ILE A 103 -1.94 4.15 6.43
N PHE A 104 -1.53 4.40 7.67
CA PHE A 104 -0.29 5.11 7.94
C PHE A 104 0.89 4.35 7.34
N ILE A 105 0.94 3.02 7.54
CA ILE A 105 1.97 2.16 6.98
C ILE A 105 1.89 2.09 5.46
N HIS A 106 0.69 2.07 4.88
CA HIS A 106 0.53 2.15 3.43
C HIS A 106 1.23 3.40 2.88
N TRP A 107 0.94 4.57 3.46
CA TRP A 107 1.53 5.83 3.02
C TRP A 107 3.04 5.88 3.23
N VAL A 108 3.54 5.39 4.38
CA VAL A 108 4.98 5.32 4.66
C VAL A 108 5.69 4.43 3.64
N ILE A 109 5.17 3.23 3.36
CA ILE A 109 5.80 2.34 2.38
C ILE A 109 5.72 2.94 0.99
N ASP A 110 4.59 3.54 0.59
CA ASP A 110 4.46 4.19 -0.71
C ASP A 110 5.45 5.35 -0.87
N PHE A 111 5.63 6.16 0.18
CA PHE A 111 6.61 7.24 0.21
C PHE A 111 8.06 6.73 0.09
N LEU A 112 8.38 5.61 0.75
CA LEU A 112 9.72 5.03 0.72
C LEU A 112 10.02 4.27 -0.58
N THR A 113 9.03 3.57 -1.14
CA THR A 113 9.24 2.55 -2.18
C THR A 113 8.76 2.96 -3.56
N VAL A 114 7.90 3.98 -3.65
CA VAL A 114 7.25 4.36 -4.90
C VAL A 114 7.62 5.78 -5.28
N HIS A 115 7.51 6.06 -6.58
CA HIS A 115 7.47 7.41 -7.11
C HIS A 115 6.11 8.02 -6.76
N THR A 116 6.10 8.92 -5.79
CA THR A 116 4.88 9.58 -5.34
C THR A 116 4.71 10.93 -6.05
N LYS A 117 3.47 11.35 -6.24
CA LYS A 117 3.11 12.70 -6.69
C LYS A 117 2.21 13.37 -5.64
N PRO A 118 2.74 13.68 -4.45
CA PRO A 118 1.93 14.11 -3.31
C PRO A 118 1.19 15.42 -3.53
N PHE A 119 1.53 16.17 -4.58
CA PHE A 119 0.96 17.48 -4.88
C PHE A 119 0.09 17.48 -6.15
N MET A 120 -0.21 16.32 -6.73
CA MET A 120 -1.15 16.25 -7.86
C MET A 120 -2.57 16.61 -7.38
N PRO A 121 -3.39 17.37 -8.14
CA PRO A 121 -3.18 17.87 -9.50
C PRO A 121 -2.41 19.19 -9.60
N PHE A 122 -2.05 19.83 -8.49
CA PHE A 122 -1.41 21.16 -8.49
C PHE A 122 0.04 21.14 -9.00
N ASN A 123 0.74 20.01 -8.84
CA ASN A 123 2.11 19.82 -9.30
C ASN A 123 2.34 18.36 -9.74
N ASP A 124 2.93 18.21 -10.93
CA ASP A 124 3.26 16.93 -11.55
C ASP A 124 4.62 16.34 -11.12
N GLY A 125 5.32 17.02 -10.21
CA GLY A 125 6.60 16.62 -9.67
C GLY A 125 6.56 15.22 -9.08
N ILE A 126 7.45 14.35 -9.59
CA ILE A 126 7.62 13.00 -9.07
C ILE A 126 8.70 13.05 -7.99
N PHE A 127 8.33 12.62 -6.78
CA PHE A 127 9.25 12.45 -5.67
C PHE A 127 9.56 10.97 -5.49
N SER A 128 10.84 10.63 -5.38
CA SER A 128 11.27 9.31 -4.92
C SER A 128 12.53 9.46 -4.11
N LEU A 129 12.54 8.87 -2.92
CA LEU A 129 13.67 8.97 -2.00
C LEU A 129 14.84 8.08 -2.41
N PHE A 130 14.56 6.86 -2.91
CA PHE A 130 15.59 5.83 -3.05
C PHE A 130 15.65 5.16 -4.42
N PHE A 131 14.68 5.40 -5.30
CA PHE A 131 14.58 4.69 -6.57
C PHE A 131 14.46 5.68 -7.72
N HIS A 132 15.18 5.41 -8.82
CA HIS A 132 15.12 6.25 -10.02
C HIS A 132 14.79 5.44 -11.28
N THR A 133 14.79 4.10 -11.18
CA THR A 133 14.52 3.20 -12.30
C THR A 133 13.52 2.11 -11.94
N LYS A 134 12.79 1.60 -12.95
CA LYS A 134 11.85 0.47 -12.81
C LYS A 134 12.53 -0.77 -12.20
N LYS A 135 13.76 -1.06 -12.63
CA LYS A 135 14.53 -2.23 -12.16
C LYS A 135 14.89 -2.10 -10.67
N GLN A 136 15.37 -0.93 -10.24
CA GLN A 136 15.68 -0.68 -8.83
C GLN A 136 14.44 -0.82 -7.94
N ARG A 137 13.29 -0.30 -8.40
CA ARG A 137 12.02 -0.44 -7.68
C ARG A 137 11.64 -1.91 -7.48
N ILE A 138 11.64 -2.71 -8.56
CA ILE A 138 11.29 -4.15 -8.48
C ILE A 138 12.23 -4.88 -7.51
N ILE A 139 13.55 -4.63 -7.61
CA ILE A 139 14.53 -5.25 -6.72
C ILE A 139 14.24 -4.89 -5.26
N SER A 140 13.95 -3.62 -4.97
CA SER A 140 13.63 -3.19 -3.61
C SER A 140 12.34 -3.79 -3.10
N GLU A 141 11.28 -3.82 -3.90
CA GLU A 141 10.00 -4.44 -3.52
C GLU A 141 10.23 -5.92 -3.16
N VAL A 142 11.02 -6.65 -3.95
CA VAL A 142 11.39 -8.06 -3.66
C VAL A 142 12.18 -8.17 -2.35
N ILE A 143 13.20 -7.35 -2.14
CA ILE A 143 14.02 -7.39 -0.92
C ILE A 143 13.18 -7.10 0.32
N ILE A 144 12.37 -6.04 0.28
CA ILE A 144 11.49 -5.65 1.39
C ILE A 144 10.49 -6.76 1.69
N THR A 145 9.86 -7.37 0.68
CA THR A 145 8.94 -8.50 0.88
C THR A 145 9.63 -9.71 1.49
N LEU A 146 10.83 -10.06 1.04
CA LEU A 146 11.57 -11.19 1.60
C LEU A 146 11.97 -10.95 3.05
N ILE A 147 12.54 -9.78 3.36
CA ILE A 147 12.96 -9.44 4.72
C ILE A 147 11.74 -9.38 5.66
N SER A 148 10.69 -8.68 5.25
CA SER A 148 9.45 -8.59 6.03
C SER A 148 8.78 -9.95 6.21
N GLY A 149 8.78 -10.82 5.21
CA GLY A 149 8.27 -12.18 5.32
C GLY A 149 9.05 -13.05 6.31
N ILE A 150 10.38 -12.94 6.34
CA ILE A 150 11.22 -13.66 7.32
C ILE A 150 10.90 -13.18 8.74
N ILE A 151 10.85 -11.86 8.96
CA ILE A 151 10.53 -11.29 10.28
C ILE A 151 9.12 -11.68 10.71
N PHE A 152 8.15 -11.60 9.79
CA PHE A 152 6.77 -12.03 10.03
C PHE A 152 6.73 -13.48 10.52
N PHE A 153 7.43 -14.40 9.83
CA PHE A 153 7.44 -15.80 10.22
C PHE A 153 8.07 -16.03 11.60
N VAL A 154 9.15 -15.32 11.92
CA VAL A 154 9.79 -15.36 13.24
C VAL A 154 8.85 -14.86 14.35
N LEU A 155 8.07 -13.80 14.10
CA LEU A 155 7.11 -13.26 15.06
C LEU A 155 5.80 -14.06 15.14
N TRP A 156 5.51 -14.87 14.12
CA TRP A 156 4.28 -15.64 14.04
C TRP A 156 4.33 -16.96 14.83
N LEU A 157 5.51 -17.59 14.86
CA LEU A 157 5.79 -18.82 15.62
C LEU A 157 5.74 -18.54 17.13
#